data_AF-A0A2K6FES1-F1
#
_entry.id   AF-A0A2K6FES1-F1
#
_cell.length_a   1.000
_cell.length_b   1.000
_cell.length_c   1.000
_cell.angle_alpha   90.00
_cell.angle_beta   90.00
_cell.angle_gamma   90.00
#
_symmetry.space_group_name_H-M   'P 1'
#
loop_
_entity.id
_entity.type
_entity.pdbx_description
1 polymer ?
#
loop_
_entity_poly.entity_id
_entity_poly.type
_entity_poly.pdbx_seq_one_letter_code
_entity_poly.pdbx_strand_id
1 'polypeptide(L)'
;MEPFRSLALLTGSLGLMSSLVALSTDFWFVAMGPTHSAHSGLWPREHGDSVAGYIHVTQSFCILAVLWGLVSVGFLVLSCIPSLSAPGRGPLVATVTAFAAALSMTVAMAVYTSERWGQPPPSQIQIFFSWSFYLGWVSAILLLCTGSLSLGAHCGTRQPGYETL
;
A
#
# COMPACT_ATOMS: atom_id res chain seq x y z
N MET A 1 -5.26 -18.90 -18.61
CA MET A 1 -5.69 -18.33 -17.31
C MET A 1 -4.55 -17.96 -16.37
N GLU A 2 -3.30 -18.32 -16.66
CA GLU A 2 -2.13 -18.01 -15.81
C GLU A 2 -1.62 -16.54 -15.82
N PRO A 3 -1.73 -15.73 -16.90
CA PRO A 3 -1.06 -14.42 -16.91
C PRO A 3 -1.65 -13.43 -15.91
N PHE A 4 -2.96 -13.47 -15.65
CA PHE A 4 -3.61 -12.60 -14.67
C PHE A 4 -3.14 -12.87 -13.23
N ARG A 5 -2.88 -14.14 -12.89
CA ARG A 5 -2.39 -14.51 -11.55
C ARG A 5 -0.94 -14.08 -11.35
N SER A 6 -0.09 -14.29 -12.35
CA SER A 6 1.31 -13.85 -12.31
C SER A 6 1.43 -12.32 -12.25
N LEU A 7 0.59 -11.59 -13.01
CA LEU A 7 0.53 -10.13 -12.94
C LEU A 7 -0.01 -9.64 -11.60
N ALA A 8 -1.02 -10.30 -11.03
CA ALA A 8 -1.52 -9.98 -9.68
C ALA A 8 -0.42 -10.17 -8.63
N LEU A 9 0.35 -11.27 -8.72
CA LEU A 9 1.50 -11.50 -7.84
C LEU A 9 2.59 -10.42 -7.97
N LEU A 10 2.93 -10.06 -9.21
CA LEU A 10 3.95 -9.05 -9.47
C LEU A 10 3.52 -7.67 -8.94
N THR A 11 2.29 -7.25 -9.25
CA THR A 11 1.75 -5.97 -8.77
C THR A 11 1.58 -5.97 -7.25
N GLY A 12 1.17 -7.09 -6.66
CA GLY A 12 0.97 -7.22 -5.21
C GLY A 12 2.29 -7.19 -4.44
N SER A 13 3.30 -7.93 -4.92
CA SER A 13 4.64 -7.91 -4.31
C SER A 13 5.31 -6.54 -4.46
N LEU A 14 5.21 -5.91 -5.63
CA LEU A 14 5.74 -4.57 -5.83
C LEU A 14 5.02 -3.54 -4.95
N GLY A 15 3.68 -3.60 -4.86
CA GLY A 15 2.89 -2.74 -3.99
C GLY A 15 3.23 -2.92 -2.51
N LEU A 16 3.42 -4.17 -2.06
CA LEU A 16 3.85 -4.48 -0.69
C LEU A 16 5.25 -3.93 -0.40
N MET A 17 6.21 -4.14 -1.31
CA MET A 17 7.57 -3.61 -1.17
C MET A 17 7.58 -2.09 -1.14
N SER A 18 6.84 -1.42 -2.03
CA SER A 18 6.68 0.04 -2.00
C SER A 18 6.05 0.52 -0.70
N SER A 19 5.07 -0.21 -0.14
CA SER A 19 4.45 0.11 1.15
C SER A 19 5.43 -0.03 2.32
N LEU A 20 6.25 -1.08 2.32
CA LEU A 20 7.29 -1.31 3.33
C LEU A 20 8.39 -0.25 3.26
N VAL A 21 8.82 0.09 2.05
CA VAL A 21 9.78 1.17 1.84
C VAL A 21 9.19 2.48 2.33
N ALA A 22 7.96 2.82 1.94
CA ALA A 22 7.29 4.02 2.43
C ALA A 22 7.19 4.03 3.96
N LEU A 23 6.78 2.95 4.61
CA LEU A 23 6.64 2.90 6.07
C LEU A 23 7.99 3.01 6.83
N SER A 24 9.08 2.50 6.27
CA SER A 24 10.37 2.38 6.95
C SER A 24 11.31 3.57 6.72
N THR A 25 11.10 4.35 5.67
CA THR A 25 12.02 5.43 5.32
C THR A 25 11.64 6.76 5.96
N ASP A 26 12.68 7.52 6.30
CA ASP A 26 12.51 8.86 6.86
C ASP A 26 12.27 9.96 5.82
N PHE A 27 12.04 9.57 4.56
CA PHE A 27 11.92 10.49 3.43
C PHE A 27 10.45 10.70 3.03
N TRP A 28 9.60 11.00 4.00
CA TRP A 28 8.24 11.47 3.72
C TRP A 28 8.22 12.95 3.42
N PHE A 29 9.09 13.69 4.11
CA PHE A 29 9.06 15.14 4.15
C PHE A 29 10.48 15.69 4.21
N VAL A 30 10.77 16.69 3.38
CA VAL A 30 12.01 17.45 3.44
C VAL A 30 11.69 18.88 3.84
N ALA A 31 12.31 19.33 4.92
CA ALA A 31 12.38 20.74 5.29
C ALA A 31 13.76 21.26 4.85
N MET A 32 13.79 22.16 3.87
CA MET A 32 15.01 22.83 3.42
C MET A 32 15.12 24.20 4.10
N GLY A 33 16.14 24.34 4.94
CA GLY A 33 16.60 25.64 5.45
C GLY A 33 17.78 26.18 4.63
N PRO A 34 18.23 27.41 4.89
CA PRO A 34 19.29 28.07 4.12
C PRO A 34 20.66 27.37 4.17
N THR A 35 20.92 26.52 5.18
CA THR A 35 22.20 25.81 5.34
C THR A 35 22.08 24.31 5.62
N HIS A 36 20.89 23.82 6.00
CA HIS A 36 20.67 22.40 6.33
C HIS A 36 19.32 21.90 5.81
N SER A 37 19.30 20.66 5.34
CA SER A 37 18.09 19.91 4.99
C SER A 37 17.78 18.89 6.09
N ALA A 38 16.57 18.95 6.65
CA ALA A 38 16.07 17.95 7.58
C ALA A 38 15.06 17.04 6.90
N HIS A 39 15.23 15.74 7.06
CA HIS A 39 14.29 14.72 6.60
C HIS A 39 13.50 14.21 7.80
N SER A 40 12.17 14.23 7.68
CA SER A 40 11.27 13.68 8.69
C SER A 40 10.53 12.48 8.11
N GLY A 41 10.70 11.35 8.80
CA GLY A 41 9.92 10.15 8.59
C GLY A 41 8.58 10.19 9.27
N LEU A 42 7.92 9.03 9.20
CA LEU A 42 6.70 8.79 9.95
C LEU A 42 6.99 8.45 11.42
N TRP A 43 8.21 8.02 11.76
CA TRP A 43 8.60 7.63 13.12
C TRP A 43 9.33 8.77 13.85
N PRO A 44 8.98 9.05 15.12
CA PRO A 44 9.66 10.09 15.90
C PRO A 44 11.11 9.69 16.19
N ARG A 45 12.05 10.62 15.98
CA ARG A 45 13.48 10.41 16.26
C ARG A 45 13.86 10.68 17.71
N GLU A 46 13.08 11.49 18.43
CA GLU A 46 13.37 11.86 19.81
C GLU A 46 12.29 11.33 20.77
N HIS A 47 12.71 10.67 21.84
CA HIS A 47 11.86 10.21 22.93
C HIS A 47 11.38 11.42 23.74
N GLY A 48 10.24 12.00 23.38
CA GLY A 48 9.65 13.11 24.15
C GLY A 48 8.85 14.13 23.34
N ASP A 49 8.96 14.12 22.02
CA ASP A 49 8.16 15.02 21.18
C ASP A 49 6.69 14.59 21.18
N SER A 50 5.81 15.57 21.41
CA SER A 50 4.36 15.41 21.26
C SER A 50 4.04 15.15 19.78
N VAL A 51 4.10 13.88 19.36
CA VAL A 51 3.76 13.44 18.01
C VAL A 51 2.32 13.82 17.70
N ALA A 52 2.12 14.55 16.61
CA ALA A 52 0.79 14.98 16.20
C ALA A 52 -0.12 13.78 15.94
N GLY A 53 -1.37 13.83 16.41
CA GLY A 53 -2.30 12.70 16.35
C GLY A 53 -2.51 12.13 14.94
N TYR A 54 -2.45 12.97 13.90
CA TYR A 54 -2.57 12.52 12.50
C TYR A 54 -1.41 11.59 12.07
N ILE A 55 -0.21 11.75 12.64
CA ILE A 55 0.94 10.88 12.37
C ILE A 55 0.65 9.47 12.88
N HIS A 56 0.08 9.34 14.08
CA HIS A 56 -0.32 8.04 14.63
C HIS A 56 -1.42 7.36 13.81
N VAL A 57 -2.36 8.14 13.28
CA VAL A 57 -3.39 7.65 12.36
C VAL A 57 -2.73 7.13 11.08
N THR A 58 -1.87 7.93 10.45
CA THR A 58 -1.13 7.50 9.23
C THR A 58 -0.28 6.25 9.49
N GLN A 59 0.44 6.17 10.62
CA GLN A 59 1.20 4.98 11.03
C GLN A 59 0.32 3.74 11.11
N SER A 60 -0.80 3.85 11.84
CA SER A 60 -1.72 2.73 12.07
C SER A 60 -2.29 2.20 10.76
N PHE A 61 -2.73 3.10 9.87
CA PHE A 61 -3.27 2.72 8.57
C PHE A 61 -2.20 2.18 7.61
N CYS A 62 -0.97 2.70 7.63
CA CYS A 62 0.14 2.12 6.86
C CYS A 62 0.51 0.71 7.35
N ILE A 63 0.54 0.47 8.67
CA ILE A 63 0.78 -0.86 9.24
C ILE A 63 -0.33 -1.82 8.82
N LEU A 64 -1.59 -1.40 8.94
CA LEU A 64 -2.73 -2.19 8.47
C LEU A 64 -2.61 -2.51 6.98
N ALA A 65 -2.23 -1.54 6.14
CA ALA A 65 -2.02 -1.75 4.71
C ALA A 65 -0.95 -2.83 4.43
N VAL A 66 0.19 -2.78 5.13
CA VAL A 66 1.26 -3.79 5.01
C VAL A 66 0.78 -5.17 5.46
N LEU A 67 0.05 -5.25 6.58
CA LEU A 67 -0.48 -6.53 7.08
C LEU A 67 -1.47 -7.15 6.09
N TRP A 68 -2.42 -6.37 5.59
CA TRP A 68 -3.38 -6.83 4.58
C TRP A 68 -2.69 -7.21 3.26
N GLY A 69 -1.69 -6.43 2.84
CA GLY A 69 -0.88 -6.71 1.65
C GLY A 69 -0.09 -8.01 1.78
N LEU A 70 0.49 -8.28 2.95
CA LEU A 70 1.21 -9.53 3.23
C LEU A 70 0.27 -10.75 3.15
N VAL A 71 -0.91 -10.64 3.75
CA VAL A 71 -1.95 -11.68 3.67
C VAL A 71 -2.34 -11.91 2.21
N SER A 72 -2.59 -10.84 1.44
CA SER A 72 -2.95 -10.94 0.02
C SER A 72 -1.89 -11.65 -0.81
N VAL A 73 -0.63 -11.23 -0.71
CA VAL A 73 0.50 -11.85 -1.43
C VAL A 73 0.68 -13.30 -1.00
N GLY A 74 0.55 -13.61 0.30
CA GLY A 74 0.63 -14.99 0.80
C GLY A 74 -0.41 -15.92 0.16
N PHE A 75 -1.66 -15.49 0.07
CA PHE A 75 -2.72 -16.25 -0.60
C PHE A 75 -2.53 -16.34 -2.11
N LEU A 76 -1.98 -15.31 -2.76
CA LEU A 76 -1.64 -15.37 -4.18
C LEU A 76 -0.52 -16.38 -4.46
N VAL A 77 0.52 -16.41 -3.63
CA VAL A 77 1.63 -17.38 -3.73
C VAL A 77 1.09 -18.79 -3.57
N LEU A 78 0.25 -19.01 -2.56
CA LEU A 78 -0.39 -20.31 -2.33
C LEU A 78 -1.25 -20.75 -3.53
N SER A 79 -1.95 -19.80 -4.16
CA SER A 79 -2.79 -20.03 -5.35
C SER A 79 -1.99 -20.36 -6.62
N CYS A 80 -0.69 -20.09 -6.63
CA CYS A 80 0.23 -20.47 -7.70
C CYS A 80 0.91 -21.83 -7.48
N ILE A 81 0.78 -22.41 -6.28
CA ILE A 81 1.30 -23.75 -5.97
C ILE A 81 0.16 -24.77 -6.10
N PRO A 82 0.16 -25.63 -7.15
CA PRO A 82 -0.94 -26.57 -7.39
C PRO A 82 -1.11 -27.61 -6.27
N SER A 83 -0.04 -27.95 -5.55
CA SER A 83 -0.02 -28.98 -4.49
C SER A 83 -0.63 -28.53 -3.15
N LEU A 84 -0.78 -27.22 -2.93
CA LEU A 84 -1.27 -26.64 -1.68
C LEU A 84 -2.59 -25.86 -1.87
N SER A 85 -3.07 -25.75 -3.11
CA SER A 85 -4.29 -25.00 -3.44
C SER A 85 -5.54 -25.79 -3.08
N ALA A 86 -6.13 -25.48 -1.91
CA ALA A 86 -7.51 -25.86 -1.61
C ALA A 86 -8.48 -25.14 -2.57
N PRO A 87 -9.62 -25.77 -2.95
CA PRO A 87 -10.42 -25.33 -4.09
C PRO A 87 -10.98 -23.90 -3.93
N GLY A 88 -10.60 -23.02 -4.85
CA GLY A 88 -11.33 -21.82 -5.29
C GLY A 88 -11.42 -20.61 -4.35
N ARG A 89 -11.13 -20.74 -3.05
CA ARG A 89 -11.31 -19.65 -2.06
C ARG A 89 -10.10 -18.72 -1.89
N GLY A 90 -8.88 -19.19 -2.16
CA GLY A 90 -7.65 -18.40 -2.05
C GLY A 90 -7.67 -17.08 -2.85
N PRO A 91 -8.06 -17.09 -4.15
CA PRO A 91 -8.10 -15.89 -4.98
C PRO A 91 -9.11 -14.81 -4.52
N LEU A 92 -10.21 -15.22 -3.87
CA LEU A 92 -11.18 -14.28 -3.31
C LEU A 92 -10.63 -13.59 -2.06
N VAL A 93 -10.00 -14.34 -1.17
CA VAL A 93 -9.38 -13.78 0.04
C VAL A 93 -8.25 -12.83 -0.35
N ALA A 94 -7.43 -13.19 -1.34
CA ALA A 94 -6.40 -12.32 -1.90
C ALA A 94 -6.98 -11.01 -2.45
N THR A 95 -8.09 -11.08 -3.18
CA THR A 95 -8.79 -9.90 -3.72
C THR A 95 -9.28 -8.97 -2.61
N VAL A 96 -10.01 -9.50 -1.63
CA VAL A 96 -10.59 -8.70 -0.53
C VAL A 96 -9.49 -8.03 0.29
N THR A 97 -8.44 -8.78 0.62
CA THR A 97 -7.30 -8.27 1.39
C THR A 97 -6.46 -7.27 0.60
N ALA A 98 -6.32 -7.41 -0.73
CA ALA A 98 -5.68 -6.40 -1.58
C ALA A 98 -6.46 -5.07 -1.59
N PHE A 99 -7.79 -5.12 -1.71
CA PHE A 99 -8.62 -3.90 -1.64
C PHE A 99 -8.59 -3.26 -0.25
N ALA A 100 -8.62 -4.06 0.81
CA ALA A 100 -8.46 -3.57 2.18
C ALA A 100 -7.09 -2.89 2.38
N ALA A 101 -6.01 -3.48 1.84
CA ALA A 101 -4.68 -2.90 1.87
C ALA A 101 -4.62 -1.56 1.13
N ALA A 102 -5.16 -1.52 -0.08
CA ALA A 102 -5.24 -0.31 -0.89
C ALA A 102 -6.01 0.81 -0.19
N LEU A 103 -7.21 0.52 0.32
CA LEU A 103 -8.03 1.50 1.04
C LEU A 103 -7.31 2.02 2.29
N SER A 104 -6.69 1.13 3.06
CA SER A 104 -5.92 1.51 4.25
C SER A 104 -4.78 2.45 3.89
N MET A 105 -4.02 2.13 2.83
CA MET A 105 -2.95 3.01 2.36
C MET A 105 -3.48 4.35 1.86
N THR A 106 -4.57 4.36 1.07
CA THR A 106 -5.20 5.60 0.59
C THR A 106 -5.65 6.49 1.74
N VAL A 107 -6.24 5.92 2.79
CA VAL A 107 -6.63 6.68 3.99
C VAL A 107 -5.41 7.26 4.68
N ALA A 108 -4.34 6.48 4.87
CA ALA A 108 -3.09 6.96 5.47
C ALA A 108 -2.52 8.17 4.71
N MET A 109 -2.46 8.07 3.39
CA MET A 109 -1.94 9.11 2.50
C MET A 109 -2.86 10.34 2.46
N ALA A 110 -4.17 10.13 2.43
CA ALA A 110 -5.15 11.21 2.43
C ALA A 110 -5.09 12.03 3.73
N VAL A 111 -5.09 11.38 4.89
CA VAL A 111 -4.97 12.02 6.21
C VAL A 111 -3.67 12.81 6.31
N TYR A 112 -2.55 12.21 5.91
CA TYR A 112 -1.26 12.89 5.94
C TYR A 112 -1.24 14.13 5.03
N THR A 113 -1.86 14.03 3.86
CA THR A 113 -1.93 15.15 2.89
C THR A 113 -2.86 16.26 3.37
N SER A 114 -4.05 15.93 3.89
CA SER A 114 -5.07 16.91 4.30
C SER A 114 -4.61 17.72 5.50
N GLU A 115 -4.06 17.07 6.52
CA GLU A 115 -3.59 17.72 7.74
C GLU A 115 -2.38 18.62 7.45
N ARG A 116 -1.52 18.22 6.50
CA ARG A 116 -0.38 19.04 6.07
C ARG A 116 -0.78 20.22 5.20
N TRP A 117 -1.80 20.08 4.36
CA TRP A 117 -2.31 21.18 3.53
C TRP A 117 -2.98 22.28 4.39
N GLY A 118 -3.52 21.92 5.55
CA GLY A 118 -4.12 22.85 6.50
C GLY A 118 -3.13 23.69 7.32
N GLN A 119 -1.83 23.35 7.30
CA GLN A 119 -0.80 24.08 8.05
C GLN A 119 -0.29 25.28 7.23
N PRO A 120 -0.34 26.51 7.76
CA PRO A 120 0.17 27.68 7.06
C PRO A 120 1.69 27.52 6.82
N PRO A 121 2.19 27.80 5.61
CA PRO A 121 3.60 27.62 5.30
C PRO A 121 4.46 28.54 6.18
N PRO A 122 5.44 28.01 6.93
CA PRO A 122 6.37 28.82 7.69
C PRO A 122 7.17 29.70 6.73
N SER A 123 7.25 31.00 7.03
CA SER A 123 7.77 32.05 6.14
C SER A 123 9.26 31.93 5.77
N GLN A 124 10.00 30.97 6.34
CA GLN A 124 11.45 30.85 6.21
C GLN A 124 11.94 29.45 5.79
N ILE A 125 11.06 28.44 5.73
CA ILE A 125 11.45 27.04 5.48
C ILE A 125 10.63 26.50 4.31
N GLN A 126 11.31 26.07 3.25
CA GLN A 126 10.64 25.45 2.13
C GLN A 126 10.37 23.97 2.43
N ILE A 127 9.11 23.60 2.32
CA ILE A 127 8.59 22.28 2.69
C ILE A 127 8.21 21.54 1.42
N PHE A 128 8.70 20.31 1.27
CA PHE A 128 8.36 19.44 0.14
C PHE A 128 8.03 18.02 0.56
N PHE A 129 7.07 17.41 -0.14
CA PHE A 129 6.86 15.97 -0.11
C PHE A 129 8.03 15.26 -0.79
N SER A 130 8.51 14.19 -0.17
CA SER A 130 9.66 13.44 -0.67
C SER A 130 9.24 12.11 -1.29
N TRP A 131 10.21 11.37 -1.84
CA TRP A 131 9.96 10.20 -2.70
C TRP A 131 9.17 9.08 -2.00
N SER A 132 9.33 8.90 -0.69
CA SER A 132 8.62 7.85 0.04
C SER A 132 7.12 8.13 0.19
N PHE A 133 6.73 9.41 0.21
CA PHE A 133 5.32 9.79 0.14
C PHE A 133 4.72 9.39 -1.22
N TYR A 134 5.43 9.64 -2.32
CA TYR A 134 4.96 9.20 -3.64
C TYR A 134 4.90 7.68 -3.76
N LEU A 135 5.85 6.95 -3.15
CA LEU A 135 5.78 5.49 -3.07
C LEU A 135 4.55 4.98 -2.31
N GLY A 136 4.09 5.70 -1.28
CA GLY A 136 2.82 5.42 -0.61
C GLY A 136 1.64 5.47 -1.59
N TRP A 137 1.52 6.52 -2.41
CA TRP A 137 0.48 6.60 -3.45
C TRP A 137 0.62 5.54 -4.53
N VAL A 138 1.84 5.30 -5.02
CA VAL A 138 2.11 4.25 -6.02
C VAL A 138 1.71 2.88 -5.48
N SER A 139 2.02 2.60 -4.21
CA SER A 139 1.67 1.33 -3.57
C SER A 139 0.15 1.12 -3.51
N ALA A 140 -0.64 2.16 -3.21
CA ALA A 140 -2.09 2.07 -3.20
C ALA A 140 -2.63 1.68 -4.59
N ILE A 141 -2.12 2.30 -5.65
CA ILE A 141 -2.52 1.98 -7.05
C ILE A 141 -2.14 0.53 -7.39
N LEU A 142 -0.92 0.11 -7.05
CA LEU A 142 -0.47 -1.27 -7.31
C LEU A 142 -1.33 -2.31 -6.57
N LEU A 143 -1.71 -2.03 -5.32
CA LEU A 143 -2.60 -2.90 -4.54
C LEU A 143 -4.03 -2.94 -5.10
N LEU A 144 -4.55 -1.83 -5.64
CA LEU A 144 -5.84 -1.81 -6.37
C LEU A 144 -5.77 -2.65 -7.64
N CYS A 145 -4.70 -2.53 -8.42
CA CYS A 145 -4.45 -3.36 -9.60
C CYS A 145 -4.38 -4.84 -9.21
N THR A 146 -3.70 -5.17 -8.11
CA THR A 146 -3.59 -6.53 -7.57
C THR A 146 -4.96 -7.12 -7.28
N GLY A 147 -5.83 -6.38 -6.57
CA GLY A 147 -7.20 -6.80 -6.28
C GLY A 147 -8.02 -7.01 -7.55
N SER A 148 -7.92 -6.09 -8.51
CA SER A 148 -8.66 -6.15 -9.78
C SER A 148 -8.24 -7.34 -10.64
N LEU A 149 -6.93 -7.60 -10.77
CA LEU A 149 -6.39 -8.74 -11.50
C LEU A 149 -6.75 -10.07 -10.83
N SER A 150 -6.72 -10.12 -9.49
CA SER A 150 -7.11 -11.29 -8.70
C SER A 150 -8.60 -11.61 -8.87
N LEU A 151 -9.45 -10.58 -8.89
CA LEU A 151 -10.88 -10.71 -9.15
C LEU A 151 -11.14 -11.22 -10.57
N GLY A 152 -10.46 -10.65 -11.57
CA GLY A 152 -10.54 -11.10 -12.95
C GLY A 152 -10.13 -12.57 -13.12
N ALA A 153 -9.07 -12.99 -12.45
CA ALA A 153 -8.65 -14.40 -12.43
C ALA A 153 -9.69 -15.32 -11.79
N HIS A 154 -10.38 -14.88 -10.73
CA HIS A 154 -11.44 -15.65 -10.09
C HIS A 154 -12.69 -15.75 -10.97
N CYS A 155 -13.16 -14.64 -11.54
CA CYS A 155 -14.31 -14.63 -12.44
C CYS A 155 -14.07 -15.47 -13.70
N GLY A 156 -12.87 -15.38 -14.29
CA GLY A 156 -12.49 -16.18 -15.46
C GLY A 156 -12.59 -17.68 -15.19
N THR A 157 -12.12 -18.16 -14.03
CA THR A 157 -12.22 -19.60 -13.68
C THR A 157 -13.65 -20.13 -13.56
N ARG A 158 -14.65 -19.25 -13.38
CA ARG A 158 -16.06 -19.62 -13.23
C ARG A 158 -16.82 -19.72 -14.57
N GLN A 159 -16.18 -19.39 -15.69
CA GLN A 159 -16.81 -19.30 -17.01
C GLN A 159 -16.61 -20.50 -17.98
N PRO A 160 -16.42 -21.79 -17.58
CA PRO A 160 -16.27 -22.89 -18.54
C PRO A 160 -17.59 -23.65 -18.81
N GLY A 161 -18.71 -22.96 -19.09
CA GLY A 161 -20.04 -23.61 -19.08
C GLY A 161 -21.12 -23.16 -20.07
N TYR A 162 -20.81 -22.39 -21.11
CA TYR A 162 -21.81 -21.96 -22.10
C TYR A 162 -21.48 -22.32 -23.56
N GLU A 163 -20.52 -23.22 -23.80
CA GLU A 163 -20.13 -23.66 -25.15
C GLU A 163 -20.51 -25.12 -25.48
N THR A 164 -21.43 -25.73 -24.72
CA THR A 164 -22.00 -27.03 -25.07
C THR A 164 -23.49 -27.07 -24.78
N LEU A 165 -24.29 -26.69 -25.79
CA LEU A 165 -25.60 -27.27 -26.11
C LEU A 165 -26.09 -26.72 -27.45
#